data_AF-A0A850DV73-F1
#
_entry.id   AF-A0A850DV73-F1
#
_cell.length_a   1.000
_cell.length_b   1.000
_cell.length_c   1.000
_cell.angle_alpha   90.00
_cell.angle_beta   90.00
_cell.angle_gamma   90.00
#
_symmetry.space_group_name_H-M   'P 1'
#
loop_
_entity.id
_entity.type
_entity.pdbx_description
1 polymer ?
#
loop_
_entity_poly.entity_id
_entity_poly.type
_entity_poly.pdbx_seq_one_letter_code
_entity_poly.pdbx_strand_id
1 'polypeptide(L)'
;MSSGDDEALLDLLTTGRMSSYSSATGSPSAALRLYEWNMHASASVMELTGIVEIVARNALDRELAAWARRRLDTPEWFGRAPLDQRGTRDVSKAEDRSRRAGAPGEHGRVVAELSFGFWRYLVGSRYHASLWVPDLHRAFPYGPRDLRARRREVERRMRELHFVRNRAAHHEPIHQRNLGRDLTFALELLGWVHPVAAEWAARVTTLRAVVDARPVTVRGG
;
A
#
# COMPACT_ATOMS: atom_id res chain seq x y z
N MET A 1 2.30 -22.39 -27.39
CA MET A 1 1.25 -21.72 -28.17
C MET A 1 1.80 -21.42 -29.55
N SER A 2 0.95 -21.48 -30.58
CA SER A 2 1.35 -21.09 -31.93
C SER A 2 1.38 -19.56 -32.08
N SER A 3 2.07 -19.05 -33.11
CA SER A 3 2.08 -17.60 -33.38
C SER A 3 0.67 -17.03 -33.63
N GLY A 4 -0.25 -17.83 -34.19
CA GLY A 4 -1.63 -17.41 -34.43
C GLY A 4 -2.47 -17.34 -33.15
N ASP A 5 -2.19 -18.20 -32.17
CA ASP A 5 -2.87 -18.14 -30.85
C ASP A 5 -2.49 -16.88 -30.08
N ASP A 6 -1.21 -16.47 -30.19
CA ASP A 6 -0.70 -15.27 -29.51
C ASP A 6 -1.34 -13.99 -30.08
N GLU A 7 -1.48 -13.89 -31.40
CA GLU A 7 -2.15 -12.76 -32.04
C GLU A 7 -3.63 -12.68 -31.65
N ALA A 8 -4.34 -13.81 -31.66
CA ALA A 8 -5.73 -13.88 -31.25
C ALA A 8 -5.93 -13.43 -29.78
N LEU A 9 -5.02 -13.79 -28.87
CA LEU A 9 -5.08 -13.33 -27.47
C LEU A 9 -4.83 -11.83 -27.33
N LEU A 10 -3.93 -11.25 -28.12
CA LEU A 10 -3.66 -9.81 -28.07
C LEU A 10 -4.90 -8.99 -28.45
N ASP A 11 -5.66 -9.43 -29.45
CA ASP A 11 -6.89 -8.79 -29.87
C ASP A 11 -7.97 -8.83 -28.77
N LEU A 12 -8.05 -9.94 -28.03
CA LEU A 12 -8.96 -10.09 -26.89
C LEU A 12 -8.59 -9.20 -25.70
N LEU A 13 -7.31 -8.86 -25.52
CA LEU A 13 -6.81 -8.08 -24.38
C LEU A 13 -6.88 -6.56 -24.58
N THR A 14 -7.52 -6.08 -25.66
CA THR A 14 -7.63 -4.68 -26.10
C THR A 14 -6.30 -4.00 -26.41
N THR A 15 -6.21 -3.39 -27.60
CA THR A 15 -4.99 -2.74 -28.11
C THR A 15 -4.43 -1.67 -27.16
N GLY A 16 -5.31 -0.95 -26.46
CA GLY A 16 -4.92 0.09 -25.49
C GLY A 16 -4.16 -0.45 -24.27
N ARG A 17 -4.49 -1.65 -23.79
CA ARG A 17 -3.77 -2.27 -22.66
C ARG A 17 -2.45 -2.88 -23.11
N MET A 18 -2.46 -3.51 -24.28
CA MET A 18 -1.27 -4.19 -24.83
C MET A 18 -0.22 -3.23 -25.38
N SER A 19 -0.59 -2.02 -25.78
CA SER A 19 0.33 -1.02 -26.35
C SER A 19 1.61 -0.84 -25.53
N SER A 20 1.51 -0.69 -24.20
CA SER A 20 2.69 -0.51 -23.34
C SER A 20 3.63 -1.73 -23.31
N TYR A 21 3.09 -2.94 -23.46
CA TYR A 21 3.86 -4.19 -23.49
C TYR A 21 4.47 -4.43 -24.87
N SER A 22 3.71 -4.19 -25.93
CA SER A 22 4.18 -4.26 -27.31
C SER A 22 5.29 -3.24 -27.56
N SER A 23 5.20 -2.01 -27.04
CA SER A 23 6.30 -1.03 -27.13
C SER A 23 7.53 -1.40 -26.29
N ALA A 24 7.37 -2.23 -25.26
CA ALA A 24 8.47 -2.68 -24.41
C ALA A 24 9.15 -3.95 -24.93
N THR A 25 8.60 -4.58 -25.97
CA THR A 25 9.01 -5.89 -26.48
C THR A 25 9.10 -5.89 -28.01
N GLY A 26 9.67 -6.94 -28.60
CA GLY A 26 9.85 -7.04 -30.05
C GLY A 26 8.91 -8.02 -30.76
N SER A 27 8.01 -8.70 -30.03
CA SER A 27 7.10 -9.69 -30.61
C SER A 27 5.82 -9.90 -29.79
N PRO A 28 4.72 -10.37 -30.43
CA PRO A 28 3.48 -10.74 -29.74
C PRO A 28 3.69 -11.65 -28.52
N SER A 29 4.43 -12.74 -28.69
CA SER A 29 4.70 -13.70 -27.61
C SER A 29 5.47 -13.07 -26.44
N ALA A 30 6.40 -12.14 -26.72
CA ALA A 30 7.13 -11.44 -25.68
C ALA A 30 6.24 -10.44 -24.92
N ALA A 31 5.34 -9.75 -25.63
CA ALA A 31 4.37 -8.85 -25.03
C ALA A 31 3.41 -9.61 -24.10
N LEU A 32 2.91 -10.77 -24.52
CA LEU A 32 2.07 -11.64 -23.69
C LEU A 32 2.79 -12.14 -22.44
N ARG A 33 4.03 -12.64 -22.56
CA ARG A 33 4.82 -13.06 -21.37
C ARG A 33 5.05 -11.92 -20.39
N LEU A 34 5.31 -10.71 -20.88
CA LEU A 34 5.47 -9.53 -20.01
C LEU A 34 4.15 -9.12 -19.36
N TYR A 35 3.03 -9.26 -20.06
CA TYR A 35 1.69 -9.03 -19.53
C TYR A 35 1.35 -10.04 -18.42
N GLU A 36 1.57 -11.33 -18.64
CA GLU A 36 1.39 -12.39 -17.63
C GLU A 36 2.25 -12.13 -16.39
N TRP A 37 3.55 -11.83 -16.60
CA TRP A 37 4.43 -11.44 -15.51
C TRP A 37 3.89 -10.22 -14.74
N ASN A 38 3.33 -9.21 -15.44
CA ASN A 38 2.75 -8.03 -14.81
C ASN A 38 1.52 -8.39 -13.95
N MET A 39 0.70 -9.36 -14.37
CA MET A 39 -0.41 -9.85 -13.56
C MET A 39 0.08 -10.53 -12.29
N HIS A 40 1.08 -11.41 -12.39
CA HIS A 40 1.70 -12.04 -11.21
C HIS A 40 2.31 -10.99 -10.28
N ALA A 41 3.04 -10.02 -10.83
CA ALA A 41 3.62 -8.93 -10.06
C ALA A 41 2.55 -8.09 -9.36
N SER A 42 1.42 -7.83 -10.03
CA SER A 42 0.29 -7.09 -9.46
C SER A 42 -0.34 -7.85 -8.30
N ALA A 43 -0.52 -9.16 -8.42
CA ALA A 43 -1.01 -10.00 -7.33
C ALA A 43 -0.06 -9.99 -6.11
N SER A 44 1.25 -10.15 -6.33
CA SER A 44 2.25 -10.08 -5.26
C SER A 44 2.33 -8.69 -4.60
N VAL A 45 2.13 -7.62 -5.37
CA VAL A 45 2.02 -6.26 -4.82
C VAL A 45 0.80 -6.14 -3.92
N MET A 46 -0.35 -6.68 -4.31
CA MET A 46 -1.57 -6.64 -3.50
C MET A 46 -1.39 -7.37 -2.17
N GLU A 47 -0.75 -8.54 -2.18
CA GLU A 47 -0.37 -9.28 -0.97
C GLU A 47 0.54 -8.45 -0.06
N LEU A 48 1.67 -7.96 -0.58
CA LEU A 48 2.66 -7.21 0.20
C LEU A 48 2.06 -5.92 0.79
N THR A 49 1.30 -5.18 0.00
CA THR A 49 0.70 -3.93 0.44
C THR A 49 -0.47 -4.13 1.39
N GLY A 50 -1.18 -5.26 1.30
CA GLY A 50 -2.17 -5.67 2.30
C GLY A 50 -1.52 -5.90 3.67
N ILE A 51 -0.37 -6.58 3.71
CA ILE A 51 0.41 -6.75 4.96
C ILE A 51 0.81 -5.39 5.53
N VAL A 52 1.38 -4.51 4.71
CA VAL A 52 1.77 -3.15 5.11
C VAL A 52 0.58 -2.38 5.68
N GLU A 53 -0.55 -2.38 4.99
CA GLU A 53 -1.75 -1.67 5.40
C GLU A 53 -2.25 -2.16 6.76
N ILE A 54 -2.35 -3.47 6.96
CA ILE A 54 -2.84 -4.07 8.22
C ILE A 54 -1.89 -3.76 9.38
N VAL A 55 -0.57 -3.90 9.17
CA VAL A 55 0.41 -3.64 10.24
C VAL A 55 0.47 -2.15 10.59
N ALA A 56 0.55 -1.28 9.58
CA ALA A 56 0.63 0.16 9.80
C ALA A 56 -0.66 0.73 10.38
N ARG A 57 -1.84 0.29 9.92
CA ARG A 57 -3.13 0.77 10.46
C ARG A 57 -3.28 0.41 11.94
N ASN A 58 -2.94 -0.84 12.31
CA ASN A 58 -3.10 -1.30 13.69
C ASN A 58 -2.11 -0.57 14.62
N ALA A 59 -0.89 -0.31 14.14
CA ALA A 59 0.09 0.46 14.91
C ALA A 59 -0.35 1.93 15.09
N LEU A 60 -0.85 2.57 14.03
CA LEU A 60 -1.35 3.95 14.09
C LEU A 60 -2.60 4.07 14.98
N ASP A 61 -3.55 3.14 14.84
CA ASP A 61 -4.76 3.09 15.65
C ASP A 61 -4.44 2.96 17.15
N ARG A 62 -3.50 2.08 17.50
CA ARG A 62 -3.04 1.94 18.89
C ARG A 62 -2.53 3.26 19.46
N GLU A 63 -1.74 4.01 18.69
CA GLU A 63 -1.21 5.30 19.15
C GLU A 63 -2.28 6.40 19.19
N LEU A 64 -3.27 6.38 18.29
CA LEU A 64 -4.44 7.28 18.36
C LEU A 64 -5.31 6.99 19.57
N ALA A 65 -5.57 5.72 19.88
CA ALA A 65 -6.29 5.34 21.09
C ALA A 65 -5.51 5.75 22.34
N ALA A 66 -4.18 5.63 22.34
CA ALA A 66 -3.34 6.11 23.43
C ALA A 66 -3.33 7.64 23.55
N TRP A 67 -3.33 8.37 22.42
CA TRP A 67 -3.50 9.82 22.38
C TRP A 67 -4.82 10.25 23.04
N ALA A 68 -5.91 9.58 22.66
CA ALA A 68 -7.26 9.86 23.17
C ALA A 68 -7.33 9.57 24.67
N ARG A 69 -6.79 8.43 25.13
CA ARG A 69 -6.80 8.08 26.57
C ARG A 69 -6.11 9.15 27.40
N ARG A 70 -4.94 9.62 26.95
CA ARG A 70 -4.16 10.63 27.68
C ARG A 70 -4.83 12.00 27.75
N ARG A 71 -5.69 12.34 26.78
CA ARG A 71 -6.24 13.71 26.64
C ARG A 71 -7.72 13.82 26.99
N LEU A 72 -8.46 12.72 26.86
CA LEU A 72 -9.92 12.72 26.86
C LEU A 72 -10.50 11.59 27.73
N ASP A 73 -9.66 10.84 28.44
CA ASP A 73 -10.04 9.71 29.30
C ASP A 73 -10.88 8.64 28.58
N THR A 74 -10.54 8.38 27.31
CA THR A 74 -11.24 7.40 26.47
C THR A 74 -10.31 6.80 25.41
N PRO A 75 -10.45 5.52 25.01
CA PRO A 75 -9.74 5.00 23.85
C PRO A 75 -10.31 5.52 22.52
N GLU A 76 -11.51 6.08 22.53
CA GLU A 76 -12.21 6.49 21.33
C GLU A 76 -11.62 7.79 20.78
N TRP A 77 -11.16 7.75 19.52
CA TRP A 77 -10.57 8.90 18.84
C TRP A 77 -11.43 9.40 17.67
N PHE A 78 -12.44 8.64 17.22
CA PHE A 78 -13.35 9.07 16.18
C PHE A 78 -14.11 10.32 16.60
N GLY A 79 -14.13 11.34 15.75
CA GLY A 79 -14.74 12.64 16.04
C GLY A 79 -14.04 13.47 17.13
N ARG A 80 -12.95 12.98 17.73
CA ARG A 80 -12.22 13.64 18.82
C ARG A 80 -10.78 13.99 18.48
N ALA A 81 -10.10 13.16 17.70
CA ALA A 81 -8.79 13.47 17.16
C ALA A 81 -8.87 14.75 16.31
N PRO A 82 -7.84 15.64 16.35
CA PRO A 82 -7.79 16.89 15.59
C PRO A 82 -7.53 16.63 14.10
N LEU A 83 -8.48 15.94 13.46
CA LEU A 83 -8.51 15.67 12.05
C LEU A 83 -9.07 16.89 11.31
N ASP A 84 -8.52 17.16 10.13
CA ASP A 84 -9.10 18.13 9.23
C ASP A 84 -10.41 17.61 8.62
N GLN A 85 -11.08 18.49 7.85
CA GLN A 85 -12.37 18.18 7.23
C GLN A 85 -12.33 16.90 6.37
N ARG A 86 -11.19 16.56 5.75
CA ARG A 86 -11.07 15.32 4.98
C ARG A 86 -10.98 14.12 5.89
N GLY A 87 -10.11 14.16 6.91
CA GLY A 87 -9.98 13.07 7.87
C GLY A 87 -11.30 12.76 8.59
N THR A 88 -12.02 13.79 9.03
CA THR A 88 -13.34 13.64 9.68
C THR A 88 -14.37 13.01 8.74
N ARG A 89 -14.40 13.40 7.45
CA ARG A 89 -15.29 12.77 6.46
C ARG A 89 -14.95 11.31 6.21
N ASP A 90 -13.67 10.96 6.13
CA ASP A 90 -13.24 9.59 5.90
C ASP A 90 -13.64 8.66 7.07
N VAL A 91 -13.51 9.14 8.31
CA VAL A 91 -13.99 8.45 9.53
C VAL A 91 -15.51 8.30 9.52
N SER A 92 -16.26 9.37 9.28
CA SER A 92 -17.73 9.32 9.24
C SER A 92 -18.25 8.33 8.19
N LYS A 93 -17.62 8.25 7.00
CA LYS A 93 -17.93 7.26 5.98
C LYS A 93 -17.60 5.83 6.39
N ALA A 94 -16.57 5.62 7.19
CA ALA A 94 -16.22 4.31 7.73
C ALA A 94 -17.24 3.87 8.80
N GLU A 95 -17.65 4.78 9.68
CA GLU A 95 -18.72 4.53 10.65
C GLU A 95 -20.05 4.20 9.97
N ASP A 96 -20.42 4.93 8.91
CA ASP A 96 -21.62 4.65 8.11
C ASP A 96 -21.61 3.25 7.51
N ARG A 97 -20.47 2.82 6.95
CA ARG A 97 -20.30 1.47 6.38
C ARG A 97 -20.41 0.39 7.45
N SER A 98 -19.76 0.60 8.60
CA SER A 98 -19.84 -0.31 9.75
C SER A 98 -21.28 -0.48 10.24
N ARG A 99 -22.04 0.62 10.33
CA ARG A 99 -23.47 0.61 10.71
C ARG A 99 -24.31 -0.20 9.73
N ARG A 100 -24.18 0.03 8.43
CA ARG A 100 -24.94 -0.69 7.39
C ARG A 100 -24.66 -2.19 7.37
N ALA A 101 -23.46 -2.58 7.78
CA ALA A 101 -23.05 -3.97 7.80
C ALA A 101 -23.36 -4.69 9.13
N GLY A 102 -24.21 -4.10 9.98
CA GLY A 102 -24.80 -4.74 11.16
C GLY A 102 -23.94 -4.74 12.43
N ALA A 103 -22.79 -4.04 12.46
CA ALA A 103 -22.05 -3.80 13.71
C ALA A 103 -21.79 -2.29 13.89
N PRO A 104 -22.82 -1.55 14.37
CA PRO A 104 -22.69 -0.14 14.66
C PRO A 104 -21.74 0.08 15.86
N GLY A 105 -20.72 0.93 15.69
CA GLY A 105 -19.88 1.40 16.80
C GLY A 105 -18.78 0.46 17.27
N GLU A 106 -18.52 -0.65 16.57
CA GLU A 106 -17.36 -1.49 16.88
C GLU A 106 -16.07 -0.83 16.35
N HIS A 107 -15.23 -0.33 17.26
CA HIS A 107 -13.98 0.37 16.95
C HIS A 107 -13.14 -0.33 15.87
N GLY A 108 -12.89 -1.64 16.06
CA GLY A 108 -12.09 -2.44 15.14
C GLY A 108 -12.68 -2.52 13.73
N ARG A 109 -14.00 -2.50 13.60
CA ARG A 109 -14.68 -2.53 12.30
C ARG A 109 -14.57 -1.20 11.57
N VAL A 110 -14.71 -0.08 12.28
CA VAL A 110 -14.48 1.26 11.71
C VAL A 110 -13.02 1.39 11.24
N VAL A 111 -12.06 0.95 12.06
CA VAL A 111 -10.63 0.91 11.70
C VAL A 111 -10.38 0.08 10.43
N ALA A 112 -11.03 -1.08 10.30
CA ALA A 112 -10.90 -1.95 9.13
C ALA A 112 -11.51 -1.34 7.86
N GLU A 113 -12.54 -0.49 7.98
CA GLU A 113 -13.17 0.21 6.85
C GLU A 113 -12.36 1.42 6.35
N LEU A 114 -11.40 1.92 7.13
CA LEU A 114 -10.50 3.00 6.73
C LEU A 114 -9.42 2.50 5.77
N SER A 115 -9.42 3.06 4.57
CA SER A 115 -8.47 2.67 3.50
C SER A 115 -7.01 3.01 3.83
N PHE A 116 -6.06 2.32 3.19
CA PHE A 116 -4.65 2.73 3.17
C PHE A 116 -4.47 4.23 2.85
N GLY A 117 -5.29 4.78 1.95
CA GLY A 117 -5.26 6.20 1.61
C GLY A 117 -5.45 7.12 2.80
N PHE A 118 -6.29 6.74 3.77
CA PHE A 118 -6.51 7.45 5.03
C PHE A 118 -5.29 7.37 5.94
N TRP A 119 -4.75 6.17 6.17
CA TRP A 119 -3.59 5.97 7.06
C TRP A 119 -2.34 6.69 6.54
N ARG A 120 -2.13 6.66 5.21
CA ARG A 120 -1.08 7.45 4.54
C ARG A 120 -1.29 8.96 4.74
N TYR A 121 -2.54 9.41 4.71
CA TYR A 121 -2.88 10.82 4.89
C TYR A 121 -2.60 11.31 6.32
N LEU A 122 -2.86 10.44 7.31
CA LEU A 122 -2.68 10.70 8.73
C LEU A 122 -1.22 10.97 9.13
N VAL A 123 -0.26 10.33 8.48
CA VAL A 123 1.19 10.56 8.70
C VAL A 123 1.75 11.78 7.95
N GLY A 124 0.89 12.53 7.26
CA GLY A 124 1.27 13.70 6.47
C GLY A 124 1.74 14.90 7.29
N SER A 125 2.39 15.86 6.62
CA SER A 125 2.98 17.04 7.27
C SER A 125 1.96 17.88 8.05
N ARG A 126 0.71 17.92 7.57
CA ARG A 126 -0.42 18.64 8.20
C ARG A 126 -0.68 18.22 9.65
N TYR A 127 -0.39 16.97 9.99
CA TYR A 127 -0.61 16.41 11.32
C TYR A 127 0.67 16.33 12.14
N HIS A 128 1.75 17.00 11.70
CA HIS A 128 3.05 16.89 12.35
C HIS A 128 3.00 17.35 13.82
N ALA A 129 2.48 18.54 14.08
CA ALA A 129 2.41 19.09 15.44
C ALA A 129 1.25 18.52 16.25
N SER A 130 0.11 18.22 15.61
CA SER A 130 -1.13 17.85 16.31
C SER A 130 -1.22 16.36 16.69
N LEU A 131 -0.62 15.47 15.90
CA LEU A 131 -0.71 14.01 16.12
C LEU A 131 0.65 13.31 16.08
N TRP A 132 1.53 13.66 15.12
CA TRP A 132 2.81 12.97 14.96
C TRP A 132 3.77 13.15 16.12
N VAL A 133 4.13 14.40 16.44
CA VAL A 133 5.04 14.71 17.55
C VAL A 133 4.50 14.22 18.88
N PRO A 134 3.20 14.41 19.20
CA PRO A 134 2.62 13.85 20.41
C PRO A 134 2.79 12.34 20.53
N ASP A 135 2.35 11.55 19.54
CA ASP A 135 2.33 10.10 19.72
C ASP A 135 2.27 9.23 18.45
N LEU A 136 1.85 9.67 17.25
CA LEU A 136 1.88 8.77 16.08
C LEU A 136 3.29 8.30 15.69
N HIS A 137 4.33 9.06 16.01
CA HIS A 137 5.72 8.61 15.77
C HIS A 137 6.07 7.32 16.53
N ARG A 138 5.34 6.99 17.61
CA ARG A 138 5.49 5.77 18.41
C ARG A 138 4.95 4.53 17.71
N ALA A 139 4.16 4.68 16.64
CA ALA A 139 3.77 3.58 15.77
C ALA A 139 4.97 3.03 14.97
N PHE A 140 6.05 3.82 14.85
CA PHE A 140 7.26 3.47 14.10
C PHE A 140 8.52 3.58 15.00
N PRO A 141 8.59 2.83 16.11
CA PRO A 141 9.64 3.03 17.12
C PRO A 141 11.05 2.69 16.61
N TYR A 142 11.16 1.77 15.64
CA TYR A 142 12.44 1.33 15.06
C TYR A 142 12.86 2.13 13.82
N GLY A 143 12.14 3.21 13.49
CA GLY A 143 12.49 4.12 12.41
C GLY A 143 13.61 5.11 12.77
N PRO A 144 13.98 6.01 11.83
CA PRO A 144 14.99 7.05 12.06
C PRO A 144 14.79 7.81 13.39
N ARG A 145 15.87 8.14 14.11
CA ARG A 145 15.77 8.81 15.42
C ARG A 145 15.17 10.21 15.34
N ASP A 146 15.50 10.97 14.30
CA ASP A 146 14.93 12.28 14.08
C ASP A 146 13.44 12.17 13.69
N LEU A 147 12.55 12.72 14.52
CA LEU A 147 11.10 12.58 14.35
C LEU A 147 10.61 13.20 13.04
N ARG A 148 11.23 14.29 12.58
CA ARG A 148 10.83 14.97 11.35
C ARG A 148 11.24 14.15 10.12
N ALA A 149 12.44 13.60 10.11
CA ALA A 149 12.93 12.68 9.08
C ALA A 149 12.12 11.39 9.06
N ARG A 150 11.87 10.78 10.23
CA ARG A 150 11.02 9.60 10.36
C ARG A 150 9.65 9.82 9.72
N ARG A 151 8.99 10.94 10.03
CA ARG A 151 7.68 11.27 9.44
C ARG A 151 7.74 11.35 7.92
N ARG A 152 8.71 12.12 7.39
CA ARG A 152 8.89 12.30 5.94
C ARG A 152 9.08 10.95 5.25
N GLU A 153 9.89 10.10 5.83
CA GLU A 153 10.23 8.81 5.25
C GLU A 153 9.09 7.78 5.36
N VAL A 154 8.31 7.80 6.44
CA VAL A 154 7.07 7.01 6.58
C VAL A 154 6.04 7.47 5.55
N GLU A 155 5.76 8.77 5.47
CA GLU A 155 4.83 9.33 4.47
C GLU A 155 5.26 8.99 3.04
N ARG A 156 6.56 9.13 2.74
CA ARG A 156 7.12 8.82 1.42
C ARG A 156 6.90 7.35 1.06
N ARG A 157 7.23 6.41 1.95
CA ARG A 157 7.07 4.96 1.70
C ARG A 157 5.60 4.57 1.56
N MET A 158 4.74 5.03 2.47
CA MET A 158 3.30 4.79 2.39
C MET A 158 2.70 5.35 1.09
N ARG A 159 3.19 6.50 0.60
CA ARG A 159 2.78 7.07 -0.68
C ARG A 159 3.18 6.23 -1.87
N GLU A 160 4.44 5.78 -1.93
CA GLU A 160 4.91 4.92 -3.02
C GLU A 160 4.17 3.58 -3.04
N LEU A 161 3.97 2.97 -1.88
CA LEU A 161 3.26 1.69 -1.74
C LEU A 161 1.77 1.82 -2.09
N HIS A 162 1.11 2.89 -1.64
CA HIS A 162 -0.27 3.18 -2.02
C HIS A 162 -0.41 3.41 -3.54
N PHE A 163 0.56 4.08 -4.17
CA PHE A 163 0.55 4.29 -5.63
C PHE A 163 0.62 2.97 -6.39
N VAL A 164 1.61 2.10 -6.08
CA VAL A 164 1.74 0.82 -6.79
C VAL A 164 0.59 -0.13 -6.51
N ARG A 165 0.07 -0.14 -5.27
CA ARG A 165 -1.14 -0.89 -4.91
C ARG A 165 -2.32 -0.48 -5.77
N ASN A 166 -2.56 0.83 -5.94
CA ASN A 166 -3.71 1.30 -6.73
C ASN A 166 -3.56 0.92 -8.20
N ARG A 167 -2.37 1.07 -8.79
CA ARG A 167 -2.13 0.59 -10.16
C ARG A 167 -2.41 -0.91 -10.30
N ALA A 168 -1.91 -1.72 -9.37
CA ALA A 168 -2.16 -3.16 -9.36
C ALA A 168 -3.66 -3.48 -9.23
N ALA A 169 -4.38 -2.81 -8.33
CA ALA A 169 -5.82 -3.00 -8.12
C ALA A 169 -6.68 -2.57 -9.31
N HIS A 170 -6.21 -1.60 -10.11
CA HIS A 170 -6.88 -1.17 -11.35
C HIS A 170 -6.40 -1.94 -12.58
N HIS A 171 -5.59 -2.99 -12.41
CA HIS A 171 -4.99 -3.76 -13.49
C HIS A 171 -4.22 -2.89 -14.51
N GLU A 172 -3.59 -1.83 -14.01
CA GLU A 172 -2.71 -0.97 -14.79
C GLU A 172 -1.31 -1.60 -14.92
N PRO A 173 -0.55 -1.25 -15.97
CA PRO A 173 0.83 -1.73 -16.11
C PRO A 173 1.73 -1.22 -14.96
N ILE A 174 2.51 -2.11 -14.37
CA ILE A 174 3.54 -1.82 -13.36
C ILE A 174 4.93 -2.33 -13.78
N HIS A 175 5.08 -2.89 -14.99
CA HIS A 175 6.31 -3.50 -15.49
C HIS A 175 7.50 -2.56 -15.74
N GLN A 176 7.26 -1.24 -15.72
CA GLN A 176 8.31 -0.22 -15.79
C GLN A 176 8.71 0.28 -14.39
N ARG A 177 7.96 -0.10 -13.35
CA ARG A 177 8.23 0.32 -11.98
C ARG A 177 9.36 -0.50 -11.38
N ASN A 178 10.17 0.13 -10.54
CA ASN A 178 11.17 -0.57 -9.75
C ASN A 178 10.51 -1.27 -8.54
N LEU A 179 9.96 -2.46 -8.78
CA LEU A 179 9.30 -3.27 -7.75
C LEU A 179 10.26 -3.78 -6.67
N GLY A 180 11.55 -3.93 -6.99
CA GLY A 180 12.58 -4.23 -5.99
C GLY A 180 12.71 -3.12 -4.94
N ARG A 181 12.62 -1.85 -5.36
CA ARG A 181 12.58 -0.70 -4.45
C ARG A 181 11.30 -0.66 -3.62
N ASP A 182 10.16 -1.03 -4.20
CA ASP A 182 8.90 -1.11 -3.46
C ASP A 182 8.95 -2.19 -2.38
N LEU A 183 9.52 -3.35 -2.70
CA LEU A 183 9.77 -4.41 -1.74
C LEU A 183 10.63 -3.90 -0.57
N THR A 184 11.75 -3.23 -0.87
CA THR A 184 12.60 -2.62 0.17
C THR A 184 11.81 -1.62 1.03
N PHE A 185 11.02 -0.73 0.41
CA PHE A 185 10.22 0.23 1.15
C PHE A 185 9.17 -0.42 2.05
N ALA A 186 8.53 -1.50 1.59
CA ALA A 186 7.57 -2.25 2.40
C ALA A 186 8.25 -2.89 3.62
N LEU A 187 9.36 -3.61 3.41
CA LEU A 187 10.08 -4.29 4.48
C LEU A 187 10.68 -3.31 5.49
N GLU A 188 11.25 -2.19 5.04
CA GLU A 188 11.74 -1.13 5.94
C GLU A 188 10.61 -0.51 6.75
N LEU A 189 9.48 -0.18 6.12
CA LEU A 189 8.34 0.42 6.81
C LEU A 189 7.76 -0.53 7.87
N LEU A 190 7.62 -1.81 7.53
CA LEU A 190 7.21 -2.85 8.47
C LEU A 190 8.22 -3.00 9.61
N GLY A 191 9.53 -2.98 9.29
CA GLY A 191 10.60 -3.06 10.27
C GLY A 191 10.59 -1.89 11.24
N TRP A 192 10.19 -0.70 10.77
CA TRP A 192 10.03 0.47 11.61
C TRP A 192 8.87 0.34 12.58
N VAL A 193 7.79 -0.36 12.21
CA VAL A 193 6.73 -0.75 13.14
C VAL A 193 7.25 -1.80 14.13
N HIS A 194 7.80 -2.91 13.60
CA HIS A 194 8.43 -3.96 14.39
C HIS A 194 9.30 -4.89 13.51
N PRO A 195 10.52 -5.29 13.92
CA PRO A 195 11.38 -6.20 13.15
C PRO A 195 10.71 -7.51 12.76
N VAL A 196 9.99 -8.15 13.69
CA VAL A 196 9.23 -9.39 13.43
C VAL A 196 8.22 -9.24 12.29
N ALA A 197 7.60 -8.06 12.11
CA ALA A 197 6.66 -7.84 11.01
C ALA A 197 7.37 -7.82 9.66
N ALA A 198 8.58 -7.24 9.59
CA ALA A 198 9.40 -7.28 8.38
C ALA A 198 9.88 -8.70 8.07
N GLU A 199 10.35 -9.43 9.06
CA GLU A 199 10.80 -10.82 8.89
C GLU A 199 9.66 -11.73 8.41
N TRP A 200 8.47 -11.59 9.01
CA TRP A 200 7.29 -12.33 8.57
C TRP A 200 6.89 -11.97 7.14
N ALA A 201 6.82 -10.68 6.80
CA ALA A 201 6.46 -10.25 5.46
C ALA A 201 7.48 -10.69 4.41
N ALA A 202 8.78 -10.69 4.72
CA ALA A 202 9.84 -11.17 3.83
C ALA A 202 9.71 -12.66 3.52
N ARG A 203 9.18 -13.47 4.46
CA ARG A 203 8.92 -14.90 4.24
C ARG A 203 7.63 -15.15 3.45
N VAL A 204 6.60 -14.34 3.68
CA VAL A 204 5.29 -14.53 3.04
C VAL A 204 5.28 -13.99 1.62
N THR A 205 5.91 -12.84 1.38
CA THR A 205 5.76 -12.16 0.10
C THR A 205 6.37 -12.92 -1.06
N THR A 206 5.58 -13.08 -2.11
CA THR A 206 6.02 -13.68 -3.38
C THR A 206 6.75 -12.68 -4.28
N LEU A 207 6.74 -11.37 -3.95
CA LEU A 207 7.20 -10.31 -4.85
C LEU A 207 8.68 -10.43 -5.22
N ARG A 208 9.53 -10.91 -4.31
CA ARG A 208 10.96 -11.15 -4.61
C ARG A 208 11.12 -12.11 -5.78
N ALA A 209 10.55 -13.31 -5.63
CA ALA A 209 10.64 -14.35 -6.65
C ALA A 209 10.03 -13.90 -7.98
N VAL A 210 8.90 -13.16 -7.93
CA VAL A 210 8.28 -12.63 -9.15
C VAL A 210 9.18 -11.59 -9.83
N VAL A 211 9.80 -10.68 -9.08
CA VAL A 211 10.75 -9.71 -9.66
C VAL A 211 11.94 -10.41 -10.32
N ASP A 212 12.48 -11.45 -9.67
CA ASP A 212 13.62 -12.21 -10.19
C ASP A 212 13.24 -13.04 -11.44
N ALA A 213 11.97 -13.45 -11.56
CA ALA A 213 11.43 -14.16 -12.72
C ALA A 213 11.01 -13.24 -13.89
N ARG A 214 11.37 -11.95 -13.86
CA ARG A 214 11.00 -11.01 -14.93
C ARG A 214 11.54 -11.45 -16.28
N PRO A 215 10.68 -11.60 -17.32
CA PRO A 215 11.15 -11.96 -18.65
C PRO A 215 12.17 -10.95 -19.17
N VAL A 216 13.24 -11.46 -19.79
CA VAL A 216 14.22 -10.61 -20.47
C VAL A 216 13.52 -9.91 -21.63
N THR A 217 13.34 -8.60 -21.50
CA THR A 217 12.88 -7.76 -22.61
C THR A 217 14.08 -7.46 -23.50
N VAL A 218 14.11 -8.01 -24.72
CA VAL A 218 15.08 -7.59 -25.72
C VAL A 218 14.74 -6.16 -26.11
N ARG A 219 15.50 -5.19 -25.60
CA ARG A 219 15.68 -3.92 -26.30
C ARG A 219 16.98 -4.04 -27.07
N GLY A 220 16.87 -4.10 -28.40
CA GLY A 220 18.01 -3.84 -29.26
C GLY A 220 18.46 -2.39 -29.09
N GLY A 221 19.79 -2.19 -29.14
CA GLY A 221 20.44 -0.89 -29.34
C GLY A 221 20.43 0.05 -28.14
#